data_AF-A0A1Y2EFW7-F1
#
_entry.id   AF-A0A1Y2EFW7-F1
#
_cell.length_a   1.000
_cell.length_b   1.000
_cell.length_c   1.000
_cell.angle_alpha   90.00
_cell.angle_beta   90.00
_cell.angle_gamma   90.00
#
_symmetry.space_group_name_H-M   'P 1'
#
loop_
_entity.id
_entity.type
_entity.pdbx_description
1 polymer ?
#
loop_
_entity_poly.entity_id
_entity_poly.type
_entity_poly.pdbx_seq_one_letter_code
_entity_poly.pdbx_strand_id
1 'polypeptide(L)'
;APALPAVRYERVVFSSGFGIERFPLQGHPTEENNKLWADLYDCKVSVGITRISTDEARPMDNKTLPVPGPEGGYVVQLTVFHQPHCLI
;
A
#
# COMPACT_ATOMS: atom_id res chain seq x y z
N ALA A 1 -8.96 15.31 -2.03
CA ALA A 1 -8.42 13.99 -1.62
C ALA A 1 -7.79 14.12 -0.23
N PRO A 2 -8.18 13.30 0.77
CA PRO A 2 -7.79 13.44 2.18
C PRO A 2 -6.28 13.31 2.43
N ALA A 3 -5.54 12.61 1.57
CA ALA A 3 -4.09 12.43 1.70
C ALA A 3 -3.25 13.52 1.01
N LEU A 4 -3.87 14.48 0.32
CA LEU A 4 -3.15 15.48 -0.49
C LEU A 4 -2.11 16.29 0.31
N PRO A 5 -2.37 16.71 1.56
CA PRO A 5 -1.37 17.43 2.36
C PRO A 5 -0.14 16.60 2.74
N ALA A 6 -0.23 15.26 2.68
CA ALA A 6 0.87 14.35 3.00
C ALA A 6 1.75 14.00 1.78
N VAL A 7 1.35 14.42 0.57
CA VAL A 7 2.07 14.08 -0.66
C VAL A 7 3.36 14.88 -0.76
N ARG A 8 4.47 14.16 -1.00
CA ARG A 8 5.78 14.74 -1.34
C ARG A 8 6.25 14.18 -2.67
N TYR A 9 6.93 15.00 -3.47
CA TYR A 9 7.43 14.62 -4.79
C TYR A 9 8.94 14.44 -4.75
N GLU A 10 9.40 13.34 -5.33
CA GLU A 10 10.82 13.05 -5.55
C GLU A 10 11.02 12.61 -7.00
N ARG A 11 12.16 12.98 -7.58
CA ARG A 11 12.57 12.47 -8.90
C ARG A 11 13.34 11.17 -8.70
N VAL A 12 12.72 10.07 -9.08
CA VAL A 12 13.33 8.74 -9.04
C VAL A 12 13.55 8.25 -10.47
N VAL A 13 14.73 7.68 -10.74
CA VAL A 13 14.97 6.93 -11.98
C VAL A 13 14.63 5.47 -11.69
N PHE A 14 13.63 4.95 -12.39
CA PHE A 14 13.21 3.56 -12.23
C PHE A 14 14.09 2.65 -13.10
N SER A 15 14.47 1.48 -12.56
CA SER A 15 14.95 0.42 -13.42
C SER A 15 13.78 -0.09 -14.28
N SER A 16 14.07 -0.47 -15.52
CA SER A 16 13.05 -1.01 -16.43
C SER A 16 12.47 -2.34 -15.93
N GLY A 17 13.22 -3.07 -15.10
CA GLY A 17 12.80 -4.40 -14.61
C GLY A 17 12.82 -5.47 -15.71
N PHE A 18 13.41 -5.18 -16.87
CA PHE A 18 13.51 -6.07 -18.01
C PHE A 18 14.97 -6.26 -18.45
N GLY A 19 15.24 -7.41 -19.07
CA GLY A 19 16.56 -7.72 -19.63
C GLY A 19 17.65 -7.83 -18.55
N ILE A 20 18.67 -6.97 -18.65
CA ILE A 20 19.80 -6.92 -17.69
C ILE A 20 19.47 -6.09 -16.44
N GLU A 21 18.43 -5.26 -16.49
CA GLU A 21 18.01 -4.47 -15.35
C GLU A 21 16.98 -5.28 -14.55
N ARG A 22 17.34 -5.63 -13.32
CA ARG A 22 16.45 -6.33 -12.39
C ARG A 22 16.16 -5.47 -11.19
N PHE A 23 14.91 -5.47 -10.78
CA PHE A 23 14.52 -4.92 -9.49
C PHE A 23 14.80 -5.96 -8.39
N PRO A 24 15.29 -5.57 -7.19
CA PRO A 24 15.68 -6.53 -6.15
C PRO A 24 14.60 -7.51 -5.69
N LEU A 25 13.32 -7.14 -5.88
CA LEU A 25 12.17 -7.99 -5.54
C LEU A 25 11.80 -9.02 -6.64
N GLN A 26 12.44 -8.95 -7.82
CA GLN A 26 12.14 -9.81 -8.98
C GLN A 26 12.96 -11.09 -8.99
N GLY A 27 12.42 -12.12 -9.64
CA GLY A 27 13.09 -13.41 -9.88
C GLY A 27 12.66 -14.51 -8.91
N HIS A 28 13.40 -15.62 -8.92
CA HIS A 28 13.10 -16.75 -8.03
C HIS A 28 13.28 -16.35 -6.56
N PRO A 29 12.51 -16.96 -5.64
CA PRO A 29 12.68 -16.71 -4.21
C PRO A 29 14.11 -17.00 -3.76
N THR A 30 14.74 -16.01 -3.14
CA THR A 30 16.02 -16.11 -2.45
C THR A 30 15.84 -15.60 -1.03
N GLU A 31 16.77 -15.91 -0.13
CA GLU A 31 16.72 -15.36 1.24
C GLU A 31 16.68 -13.83 1.25
N GLU A 32 17.47 -13.20 0.38
CA GLU A 32 17.52 -11.75 0.20
C GLU A 32 16.19 -11.18 -0.33
N ASN A 33 15.65 -11.75 -1.40
CA ASN A 33 14.39 -11.28 -1.97
C ASN A 33 13.23 -11.51 -0.99
N ASN A 34 13.19 -12.67 -0.32
CA ASN A 34 12.20 -12.96 0.71
C ASN A 34 12.28 -11.98 1.87
N LYS A 35 13.48 -11.58 2.28
CA LYS A 35 13.67 -10.55 3.30
C LYS A 35 13.17 -9.19 2.81
N LEU A 36 13.45 -8.80 1.57
CA LEU A 36 12.97 -7.53 1.02
C LEU A 36 11.43 -7.52 0.89
N TRP A 37 10.81 -8.63 0.49
CA TRP A 37 9.35 -8.79 0.50
C TRP A 37 8.81 -8.74 1.92
N ALA A 38 9.46 -9.44 2.86
CA ALA A 38 9.10 -9.37 4.26
C ALA A 38 9.19 -7.93 4.76
N ASP A 39 10.29 -7.22 4.57
CA ASP A 39 10.48 -5.83 5.01
C ASP A 39 9.48 -4.85 4.36
N LEU A 40 9.04 -5.10 3.12
CA LEU A 40 7.97 -4.34 2.45
C LEU A 40 6.61 -4.49 3.16
N TYR A 41 6.31 -5.69 3.66
CA TYR A 41 5.06 -6.02 4.37
C TYR A 41 5.18 -5.91 5.90
N ASP A 42 6.39 -6.02 6.47
CA ASP A 42 6.75 -6.04 7.90
C ASP A 42 6.82 -4.63 8.47
N CYS A 43 5.93 -3.78 7.99
CA CYS A 43 5.79 -2.48 8.56
C CYS A 43 5.22 -2.63 9.96
N LYS A 44 6.07 -2.30 10.93
CA LYS A 44 5.72 -2.03 12.33
C LYS A 44 4.66 -0.92 12.50
N VAL A 45 4.10 -0.40 11.40
CA VAL A 45 2.92 0.47 11.32
C VAL A 45 2.11 0.06 10.08
N SER A 46 1.20 -0.92 10.20
CA SER A 46 0.03 -1.17 9.32
C SER A 46 0.00 -0.40 7.97
N VAL A 47 0.93 -0.66 7.03
CA VAL A 47 0.87 0.03 5.73
C VAL A 47 -0.23 -0.61 4.93
N GLY A 48 -1.22 0.20 4.67
CA GLY A 48 -2.31 -0.16 3.81
C GLY A 48 -3.60 0.12 4.51
N ILE A 49 -3.93 -0.63 5.56
CA ILE A 49 -5.29 -0.68 6.08
C ILE A 49 -5.41 0.17 7.34
N THR A 50 -6.09 1.32 7.23
CA THR A 50 -6.32 2.24 8.35
C THR A 50 -7.81 2.33 8.66
N ARG A 51 -8.14 2.46 9.95
CA ARG A 51 -9.49 2.80 10.37
C ARG A 51 -9.71 4.30 10.29
N ILE A 52 -10.85 4.69 9.74
CA ILE A 52 -11.32 6.07 9.71
C ILE A 52 -12.70 6.16 10.37
N SER A 53 -13.03 7.33 10.88
CA SER A 53 -14.33 7.64 11.45
C SER A 53 -15.42 7.74 10.38
N THR A 54 -16.68 7.74 10.81
CA THR A 54 -17.83 7.96 9.92
C THR A 54 -17.77 9.32 9.21
N ASP A 55 -17.27 10.36 9.88
CA ASP A 55 -17.19 11.70 9.30
C ASP A 55 -16.10 11.80 8.23
N GLU A 56 -14.99 11.07 8.39
CA GLU A 56 -13.94 10.94 7.38
C GLU A 56 -14.40 10.09 6.18
N ALA A 57 -15.25 9.08 6.41
CA ALA A 57 -15.79 8.22 5.34
C ALA A 57 -16.95 8.89 4.56
N ARG A 58 -17.72 9.78 5.22
CA ARG A 58 -18.89 10.45 4.65
C ARG A 58 -18.62 11.19 3.33
N PRO A 59 -17.52 11.94 3.13
CA PRO A 59 -17.24 12.63 1.86
C PRO A 59 -16.63 11.72 0.78
N MET A 60 -16.35 10.45 1.02
CA MET A 60 -15.73 9.56 0.01
C MET A 60 -16.74 9.17 -1.08
N ASP A 61 -16.34 9.19 -2.35
CA ASP A 61 -17.20 8.79 -3.46
C ASP A 61 -17.53 7.28 -3.41
N ASN A 62 -16.50 6.46 -3.12
CA ASN A 62 -16.65 5.03 -2.94
C ASN A 62 -17.07 4.71 -1.50
N LYS A 63 -18.34 4.35 -1.32
CA LYS A 63 -18.88 3.93 -0.03
C LYS A 63 -18.50 2.47 0.27
N THR A 64 -18.30 2.18 1.55
CA THR A 64 -18.06 0.82 2.05
C THR A 64 -18.92 0.58 3.30
N LEU A 65 -18.99 -0.67 3.76
CA LEU A 65 -19.71 -1.03 4.97
C LEU A 65 -18.88 -0.71 6.23
N PRO A 66 -19.52 -0.27 7.33
CA PRO A 66 -18.83 -0.07 8.58
C PRO A 66 -18.38 -1.41 9.17
N VAL A 67 -17.30 -1.37 9.95
CA VAL A 67 -16.83 -2.55 10.69
C VAL A 67 -17.81 -2.88 11.82
N PRO A 68 -18.33 -4.13 11.90
CA PRO A 68 -19.20 -4.53 13.00
C PRO A 68 -18.49 -4.48 14.35
N GLY A 69 -19.19 -4.03 15.39
CA GLY A 69 -18.68 -4.02 16.76
C GLY A 69 -18.70 -2.63 17.43
N PRO A 70 -18.39 -2.56 18.73
CA PRO A 70 -18.52 -1.33 19.54
C PRO A 70 -17.52 -0.23 19.11
N GLU A 71 -16.40 -0.62 18.52
CA GLU A 71 -15.35 0.28 18.03
C GLU A 71 -15.72 0.95 16.69
N GLY A 72 -16.71 0.41 15.96
CA GLY A 72 -17.25 0.96 14.71
C GLY A 72 -16.21 1.35 13.65
N GLY A 73 -16.58 2.34 12.84
CA GLY A 73 -15.71 2.97 11.84
C GLY A 73 -15.66 2.26 10.48
N TYR A 74 -14.85 2.81 9.58
CA TYR A 74 -14.64 2.31 8.23
C TYR A 74 -13.18 1.98 8.02
N VAL A 75 -12.91 1.12 7.05
CA VAL A 75 -11.56 0.71 6.70
C VAL A 75 -11.23 1.26 5.33
N VAL A 76 -10.07 1.90 5.20
CA VAL A 76 -9.54 2.40 3.94
C VAL A 76 -8.15 1.86 3.70
N GLN A 77 -7.81 1.70 2.41
CA GLN A 77 -6.47 1.38 1.99
C GLN A 77 -6.01 2.24 0.83
N LEU A 78 -4.74 2.67 0.87
CA LEU A 78 -4.11 3.31 -0.26
C LEU A 78 -3.84 2.27 -1.35
N THR A 79 -4.43 2.47 -2.53
CA THR A 79 -4.41 1.54 -3.66
C THR A 79 -3.00 1.14 -4.11
N VAL A 80 -1.98 1.98 -3.88
CA VAL A 80 -0.57 1.65 -4.20
C VAL A 80 -0.07 0.39 -3.49
N PHE A 81 -0.57 0.10 -2.28
CA PHE A 81 -0.23 -1.12 -1.55
C PHE A 81 -1.06 -2.34 -2.00
N HIS A 82 -2.04 -2.13 -2.87
CA HIS A 82 -2.85 -3.19 -3.46
C HIS A 82 -2.43 -3.52 -4.90
N GLN A 83 -1.44 -2.84 -5.48
CA GLN A 83 -1.06 -3.04 -6.88
C GLN A 83 0.21 -3.88 -7.17
N PRO A 84 1.05 -4.33 -6.20
CA PRO A 84 2.25 -5.09 -6.58
C PRO A 84 1.93 -6.50 -7.12
N HIS A 85 0.71 -7.01 -6.92
CA HIS A 85 0.32 -8.34 -7.40
C HIS A 85 -0.05 -8.39 -8.89
N CYS A 86 -0.22 -7.22 -9.55
CA CYS A 86 -0.55 -7.12 -10.98
C CYS A 86 0.65 -6.68 -11.84
N LEU A 87 1.85 -6.56 -11.28
CA LEU A 87 3.07 -6.06 -11.96
C LEU A 87 4.17 -7.12 -12.03
N ILE A 88 3.77 -8.39 -12.13
CA ILE A 88 4.63 -9.53 -12.48
C ILE A 88 4.02 -10.22 -13.69
#